data_AF-A0AA86IV88-F1
#
_entry.id   AF-A0AA86IV88-F1
#
_cell.length_a   1.000
_cell.length_b   1.000
_cell.length_c   1.000
_cell.angle_alpha   90.00
_cell.angle_beta   90.00
_cell.angle_gamma   90.00
#
_symmetry.space_group_name_H-M   'P 1'
#
loop_
_entity.id
_entity.type
_entity.pdbx_description
1 polymer ?
#
loop_
_entity_poly.entity_id
_entity_poly.type
_entity_poly.pdbx_seq_one_letter_code
_entity_poly.pdbx_strand_id
1 'polypeptide(L)'
;MSQFPSFMVLKEQEPAYWSTLRTRALTMQKEGKTEQQIIDVIQPEILQIQISRLQSAPDDQVVRYMKVNMEQTAAIQKVSDDDCYRFLFPTVKGGINPMRVLPKEMLTYRATVDAEMMRSAYGAGKHTATPQEQERAQQDLQPVAEKLMQKYGADVAILSEPQKGVGKEKLTCDMVEELWSNVLALPADKAAGIVRFMMAQ
;
A
#
# COMPACT_ATOMS: atom_id res chain seq x y z
N MET A 1 -16.45 -10.85 -7.90
CA MET A 1 -15.53 -9.82 -8.46
C MET A 1 -16.18 -8.43 -8.51
N SER A 2 -17.39 -8.25 -9.04
CA SER A 2 -18.08 -6.94 -9.22
C SER A 2 -18.43 -6.12 -7.97
N GLN A 3 -17.93 -6.48 -6.78
CA GLN A 3 -18.28 -5.82 -5.50
C GLN A 3 -17.15 -4.99 -4.90
N PHE A 4 -15.93 -5.03 -5.47
CA PHE A 4 -14.83 -4.20 -4.98
C PHE A 4 -14.88 -2.81 -5.63
N PRO A 5 -14.99 -1.72 -4.86
CA PRO A 5 -15.04 -0.35 -5.38
C PRO A 5 -13.90 0.00 -6.34
N SER A 6 -12.67 -0.46 -6.07
CA SER A 6 -11.51 -0.24 -6.95
C SER A 6 -11.68 -0.83 -8.35
N PHE A 7 -12.39 -1.96 -8.49
CA PHE A 7 -12.68 -2.55 -9.79
C PHE A 7 -13.70 -1.75 -10.58
N MET A 8 -14.64 -1.08 -9.91
CA MET A 8 -15.56 -0.15 -10.56
C MET A 8 -14.78 1.03 -11.16
N VAL A 9 -13.81 1.56 -10.41
CA VAL A 9 -12.93 2.63 -10.91
C VAL A 9 -12.15 2.18 -12.15
N LEU A 10 -11.56 0.97 -12.13
CA LEU A 10 -10.86 0.44 -13.30
C LEU A 10 -11.77 0.27 -14.51
N LYS A 11 -13.02 -0.18 -14.29
CA LYS A 11 -14.01 -0.29 -15.37
C LYS A 11 -14.35 1.07 -15.99
N GLU A 12 -14.40 2.13 -15.17
CA GLU A 12 -14.71 3.49 -15.59
C GLU A 12 -13.53 4.17 -16.31
N GLN A 13 -12.32 4.06 -15.75
CA GLN A 13 -11.14 4.80 -16.22
C GLN A 13 -10.32 4.02 -17.25
N GLU A 14 -10.31 2.69 -17.18
CA GLU A 14 -9.46 1.82 -18.01
C GLU A 14 -10.23 0.56 -18.48
N PRO A 15 -11.32 0.72 -19.24
CA PRO A 15 -12.21 -0.38 -19.61
C PRO A 15 -11.51 -1.51 -20.38
N ALA A 16 -10.50 -1.19 -21.20
CA ALA A 16 -9.72 -2.18 -21.93
C ALA A 16 -8.87 -3.05 -20.98
N TYR A 17 -8.18 -2.42 -20.03
CA TYR A 17 -7.38 -3.13 -19.04
C TYR A 17 -8.26 -3.98 -18.11
N TRP A 18 -9.39 -3.42 -17.64
CA TRP A 18 -10.39 -4.18 -16.87
C TRP A 18 -10.90 -5.42 -17.62
N SER A 19 -11.16 -5.30 -18.93
CA SER A 19 -11.56 -6.43 -19.77
C SER A 19 -10.51 -7.54 -19.82
N THR A 20 -9.23 -7.16 -19.95
CA THR A 20 -8.10 -8.09 -19.92
C THR A 20 -8.02 -8.83 -18.60
N LEU A 21 -8.05 -8.11 -17.47
CA LEU A 21 -8.02 -8.72 -16.13
C LEU A 21 -9.17 -9.70 -15.92
N ARG A 22 -10.40 -9.28 -16.26
CA ARG A 22 -11.58 -10.13 -16.14
C ARG A 22 -11.47 -11.37 -17.02
N THR A 23 -10.99 -11.23 -18.25
CA THR A 23 -10.80 -12.36 -19.17
C THR A 23 -9.78 -13.34 -18.63
N ARG A 24 -8.63 -12.86 -18.11
CA ARG A 24 -7.61 -13.69 -17.48
C ARG A 24 -8.18 -14.48 -16.29
N ALA A 25 -8.88 -13.81 -15.38
CA ALA A 25 -9.50 -14.47 -14.23
C ALA A 25 -10.51 -15.55 -14.64
N LEU A 26 -11.34 -15.28 -15.66
CA LEU A 26 -12.30 -16.26 -16.19
C LEU A 26 -11.60 -17.45 -16.87
N THR A 27 -10.50 -17.22 -17.60
CA THR A 27 -9.70 -18.29 -18.20
C THR A 27 -9.11 -19.19 -17.13
N MET A 28 -8.49 -18.62 -16.09
CA MET A 28 -7.94 -19.38 -14.96
C MET A 28 -9.02 -20.21 -14.25
N GLN A 29 -10.22 -19.66 -14.08
CA GLN A 29 -11.35 -20.40 -13.52
C GLN A 29 -11.74 -21.60 -14.39
N LYS A 30 -11.78 -21.43 -15.73
CA LYS A 30 -12.06 -22.54 -16.67
C LYS A 30 -10.97 -23.60 -16.66
N GLU A 31 -9.73 -23.23 -16.37
CA GLU A 31 -8.59 -24.14 -16.19
C GLU A 31 -8.60 -24.86 -14.83
N GLY A 32 -9.61 -24.63 -13.99
CA GLY A 32 -9.73 -25.27 -12.68
C GLY A 32 -8.82 -24.69 -11.61
N LYS A 33 -8.27 -23.47 -11.81
CA LYS A 33 -7.51 -22.78 -10.77
C LYS A 33 -8.41 -22.42 -9.59
N THR A 34 -7.85 -22.54 -8.39
CA THR A 34 -8.52 -22.15 -7.15
C THR A 34 -8.67 -20.64 -7.05
N GLU A 35 -9.60 -20.17 -6.22
CA GLU A 35 -9.79 -18.74 -5.96
C GLU A 35 -8.49 -18.07 -5.50
N GLN A 36 -7.74 -18.70 -4.59
CA GLN A 36 -6.46 -18.17 -4.11
C GLN A 36 -5.45 -18.00 -5.24
N GLN A 37 -5.33 -18.98 -6.14
CA GLN A 37 -4.43 -18.87 -7.30
C GLN A 37 -4.82 -17.72 -8.24
N ILE A 38 -6.10 -17.42 -8.37
CA ILE A 38 -6.57 -16.26 -9.15
C ILE A 38 -6.23 -14.96 -8.42
N ILE A 39 -6.46 -14.90 -7.10
CA ILE A 39 -6.10 -13.74 -6.27
C ILE A 39 -4.60 -13.45 -6.36
N ASP A 40 -3.76 -14.48 -6.21
CA ASP A 40 -2.30 -14.36 -6.24
C ASP A 40 -1.78 -13.77 -7.56
N VAL A 41 -2.51 -13.97 -8.67
CA VAL A 41 -2.18 -13.39 -9.98
C VAL A 41 -2.73 -11.98 -10.15
N ILE A 42 -3.98 -11.73 -9.75
CA ILE A 42 -4.67 -10.47 -10.05
C ILE A 42 -4.34 -9.38 -9.02
N GLN A 43 -4.20 -9.72 -7.75
CA GLN A 43 -4.00 -8.76 -6.66
C GLN A 43 -2.73 -7.91 -6.83
N PRO A 44 -1.57 -8.46 -7.23
CA PRO A 44 -0.36 -7.65 -7.46
C PRO A 44 -0.55 -6.61 -8.56
N GLU A 45 -1.27 -6.94 -9.63
CA GLU A 45 -1.52 -6.00 -10.72
C GLU A 45 -2.41 -4.83 -10.28
N ILE A 46 -3.44 -5.12 -9.47
CA ILE A 46 -4.31 -4.09 -8.88
C ILE A 46 -3.49 -3.17 -7.96
N LEU A 47 -2.62 -3.74 -7.12
CA LEU A 47 -1.76 -2.98 -6.22
C LEU A 47 -0.81 -2.07 -7.00
N GLN A 48 -0.22 -2.55 -8.09
CA GLN A 48 0.65 -1.75 -8.94
C GLN A 48 -0.08 -0.54 -9.55
N ILE A 49 -1.34 -0.71 -9.93
CA ILE A 49 -2.16 0.41 -10.41
C ILE A 49 -2.43 1.38 -9.26
N GLN A 50 -2.84 0.90 -8.09
CA GLN A 50 -3.05 1.77 -6.93
C GLN A 50 -1.80 2.61 -6.64
N ILE A 51 -0.62 1.99 -6.61
CA ILE A 51 0.67 2.67 -6.42
C ILE A 51 0.92 3.72 -7.52
N SER A 52 0.67 3.38 -8.78
CA SER A 52 0.78 4.34 -9.89
C SER A 52 -0.17 5.53 -9.71
N ARG A 53 -1.40 5.31 -9.21
CA ARG A 53 -2.38 6.37 -8.97
C ARG A 53 -1.99 7.31 -7.85
N LEU A 54 -1.22 6.85 -6.84
CA LEU A 54 -0.70 7.73 -5.78
C LEU A 54 0.14 8.88 -6.33
N GLN A 55 0.85 8.66 -7.44
CA GLN A 55 1.71 9.67 -8.06
C GLN A 55 0.93 10.88 -8.59
N SER A 56 -0.34 10.70 -8.94
CA SER A 56 -1.21 11.77 -9.46
C SER A 56 -2.45 12.03 -8.61
N ALA A 57 -2.67 11.31 -7.52
CA ALA A 57 -3.71 11.62 -6.56
C ALA A 57 -3.36 12.89 -5.76
N PRO A 58 -4.33 13.73 -5.35
CA PRO A 58 -4.10 14.87 -4.44
C PRO A 58 -3.52 14.45 -3.08
N ASP A 59 -2.85 15.38 -2.39
CA ASP A 59 -2.14 15.11 -1.14
C ASP A 59 -3.01 14.52 -0.03
N ASP A 60 -4.23 15.02 0.12
CA ASP A 60 -5.20 14.52 1.12
C ASP A 60 -5.56 13.05 0.86
N GLN A 61 -5.68 12.66 -0.41
CA GLN A 61 -6.00 11.29 -0.80
C GLN A 61 -4.81 10.35 -0.59
N VAL A 62 -3.59 10.81 -0.87
CA VAL A 62 -2.36 10.04 -0.62
C VAL A 62 -2.15 9.82 0.89
N VAL A 63 -2.31 10.87 1.69
CA VAL A 63 -2.21 10.79 3.16
C VAL A 63 -3.29 9.87 3.71
N ARG A 64 -4.53 9.97 3.23
CA ARG A 64 -5.64 9.12 3.69
C ARG A 64 -5.44 7.66 3.30
N TYR A 65 -4.94 7.37 2.09
CA TYR A 65 -4.55 6.02 1.68
C TYR A 65 -3.55 5.41 2.66
N MET A 66 -2.47 6.13 2.98
CA MET A 66 -1.44 5.61 3.86
C MET A 66 -1.93 5.45 5.31
N LYS A 67 -2.77 6.37 5.81
CA LYS A 67 -3.40 6.24 7.14
C LYS A 67 -4.18 4.94 7.27
N VAL A 68 -5.07 4.64 6.32
CA VAL A 68 -5.87 3.41 6.38
C VAL A 68 -5.01 2.17 6.20
N ASN A 69 -3.94 2.24 5.39
CA ASN A 69 -2.97 1.15 5.29
C ASN A 69 -2.32 0.86 6.66
N MET A 70 -1.93 1.89 7.40
CA MET A 70 -1.33 1.74 8.73
C MET A 70 -2.34 1.30 9.80
N GLU A 71 -3.60 1.73 9.72
CA GLU A 71 -4.66 1.21 10.59
C GLU A 71 -4.86 -0.30 10.41
N GLN A 72 -4.76 -0.80 9.17
CA GLN A 72 -4.81 -2.22 8.89
C GLN A 72 -3.58 -2.95 9.40
N THR A 73 -2.37 -2.41 9.19
CA THR A 73 -1.12 -2.96 9.72
C THR A 73 -1.19 -3.12 11.24
N ALA A 74 -1.59 -2.07 11.96
CA ALA A 74 -1.73 -2.10 13.41
C ALA A 74 -2.80 -3.09 13.90
N ALA A 75 -3.91 -3.22 13.16
CA ALA A 75 -4.94 -4.19 13.49
C ALA A 75 -4.46 -5.63 13.29
N ILE A 76 -3.67 -5.90 12.23
CA ILE A 76 -3.07 -7.21 11.99
C ILE A 76 -2.01 -7.51 13.06
N GLN A 77 -1.15 -6.55 13.40
CA GLN A 77 -0.09 -6.77 14.39
C GLN A 77 -0.66 -7.16 15.76
N LYS A 78 -1.79 -6.56 16.17
CA LYS A 78 -2.50 -6.95 17.40
C LYS A 78 -2.91 -8.42 17.44
N VAL A 79 -3.05 -9.07 16.29
CA VAL A 79 -3.37 -10.49 16.18
C VAL A 79 -2.09 -11.32 16.10
N SER A 80 -1.14 -10.93 15.24
CA SER A 80 0.09 -11.66 14.99
C SER A 80 1.17 -10.77 14.37
N ASP A 81 2.34 -10.71 15.02
CA ASP A 81 3.51 -10.03 14.45
C ASP A 81 3.98 -10.70 13.13
N ASP A 82 3.86 -12.02 13.01
CA ASP A 82 4.19 -12.74 11.76
C ASP A 82 3.24 -12.35 10.62
N ASP A 83 1.94 -12.24 10.90
CA ASP A 83 0.96 -11.82 9.90
C ASP A 83 1.18 -10.36 9.49
N CYS A 84 1.54 -9.49 10.43
CA CYS A 84 1.89 -8.10 10.14
C CYS A 84 3.12 -8.03 9.22
N TYR A 85 4.17 -8.78 9.54
CA TYR A 85 5.38 -8.84 8.70
C TYR A 85 5.06 -9.34 7.29
N ARG A 86 4.25 -10.40 7.18
CA ARG A 86 3.81 -10.96 5.90
C ARG A 86 2.87 -10.05 5.11
N PHE A 87 2.10 -9.23 5.80
CA PHE A 87 1.25 -8.20 5.19
C PHE A 87 2.09 -7.07 4.59
N LEU A 88 3.12 -6.62 5.31
CA LEU A 88 4.03 -5.57 4.86
C LEU A 88 4.99 -6.05 3.75
N PHE A 89 5.49 -7.28 3.86
CA PHE A 89 6.51 -7.86 2.97
C PHE A 89 6.10 -9.23 2.41
N PRO A 90 5.02 -9.28 1.60
CA PRO A 90 4.45 -10.55 1.12
C PRO A 90 5.41 -11.35 0.22
N THR A 91 6.42 -10.71 -0.36
CA THR A 91 7.42 -11.36 -1.23
C THR A 91 8.47 -12.17 -0.45
N VAL A 92 8.60 -11.96 0.86
CA VAL A 92 9.66 -12.61 1.67
C VAL A 92 9.20 -13.96 2.23
N LYS A 93 8.03 -13.99 2.88
CA LYS A 93 7.48 -15.19 3.55
C LYS A 93 6.09 -15.58 3.04
N GLY A 94 5.65 -15.00 1.93
CA GLY A 94 4.29 -15.13 1.43
C GLY A 94 3.31 -14.21 2.15
N GLY A 95 2.34 -13.67 1.42
CA GLY A 95 1.32 -12.78 1.98
C GLY A 95 0.31 -13.48 2.90
N ILE A 96 -0.55 -12.67 3.52
CA ILE A 96 -1.74 -13.14 4.24
C ILE A 96 -3.00 -12.84 3.43
N ASN A 97 -4.13 -13.45 3.79
CA ASN A 97 -5.44 -13.04 3.32
C ASN A 97 -6.10 -12.11 4.36
N PRO A 98 -6.15 -10.78 4.13
CA PRO A 98 -6.69 -9.83 5.11
C PRO A 98 -8.17 -10.08 5.45
N MET A 99 -8.94 -10.71 4.56
CA MET A 99 -10.35 -11.04 4.78
C MET A 99 -10.56 -12.05 5.94
N ARG A 100 -9.51 -12.78 6.32
CA ARG A 100 -9.56 -13.75 7.43
C ARG A 100 -9.08 -13.18 8.76
N VAL A 101 -8.48 -11.99 8.74
CA VAL A 101 -7.82 -11.38 9.90
C VAL A 101 -8.53 -10.09 10.32
N LEU A 102 -8.96 -9.29 9.35
CA LEU A 102 -9.51 -7.95 9.60
C LEU A 102 -11.04 -7.93 9.61
N PRO A 103 -11.66 -7.03 10.40
CA PRO A 103 -13.10 -6.79 10.35
C PRO A 103 -13.57 -6.35 8.97
N LYS A 104 -14.78 -6.78 8.58
CA LYS A 104 -15.37 -6.47 7.28
C LYS A 104 -15.53 -4.96 7.06
N GLU A 105 -15.85 -4.22 8.12
CA GLU A 105 -16.04 -2.77 8.07
C GLU A 105 -14.73 -2.07 7.72
N MET A 106 -13.61 -2.51 8.28
CA MET A 106 -12.28 -1.97 7.99
C MET A 106 -11.87 -2.26 6.53
N LEU A 107 -12.11 -3.48 6.05
CA LEU A 107 -11.84 -3.87 4.67
C LEU A 107 -12.70 -3.07 3.68
N THR A 108 -13.98 -2.83 4.04
CA THR A 108 -14.90 -2.01 3.26
C THR A 108 -14.43 -0.56 3.19
N TYR A 109 -14.05 0.01 4.33
CA TYR A 109 -13.55 1.39 4.40
C TYR A 109 -12.26 1.56 3.61
N ARG A 110 -11.32 0.62 3.73
CA ARG A 110 -10.10 0.59 2.90
C ARG A 110 -10.41 0.60 1.42
N ALA A 111 -11.31 -0.28 0.98
CA ALA A 111 -11.66 -0.37 -0.44
C ALA A 111 -12.32 0.92 -0.97
N THR A 112 -13.09 1.62 -0.14
CA THR A 112 -13.64 2.95 -0.47
C THR A 112 -12.53 4.00 -0.62
N VAL A 113 -11.59 4.06 0.33
CA VAL A 113 -10.46 5.01 0.30
C VAL A 113 -9.59 4.76 -0.94
N ASP A 114 -9.29 3.50 -1.24
CA ASP A 114 -8.54 3.14 -2.45
C ASP A 114 -9.25 3.61 -3.71
N ALA A 115 -10.58 3.40 -3.82
CA ALA A 115 -11.34 3.81 -4.98
C ALA A 115 -11.44 5.34 -5.11
N GLU A 116 -11.60 6.07 -4.01
CA GLU A 116 -11.59 7.54 -4.00
C GLU A 116 -10.24 8.09 -4.44
N MET A 117 -9.14 7.55 -3.91
CA MET A 117 -7.79 7.88 -4.33
C MET A 117 -7.59 7.61 -5.84
N MET A 118 -7.94 6.42 -6.33
CA MET A 118 -7.82 6.08 -7.75
C MET A 118 -8.66 7.01 -8.63
N ARG A 119 -9.87 7.39 -8.20
CA ARG A 119 -10.70 8.36 -8.95
C ARG A 119 -10.06 9.74 -9.01
N SER A 120 -9.56 10.22 -7.88
CA SER A 120 -8.95 11.55 -7.75
C SER A 120 -7.65 11.72 -8.54
N ALA A 121 -7.00 10.60 -8.90
CA ALA A 121 -5.78 10.59 -9.70
C ALA A 121 -6.00 11.04 -11.17
N TYR A 122 -7.24 11.34 -11.56
CA TYR A 122 -7.66 11.81 -12.88
C TYR A 122 -8.48 13.11 -12.82
N GLY A 123 -8.63 13.75 -13.98
CA GLY A 123 -9.42 14.97 -14.12
C GLY A 123 -8.65 16.24 -13.75
N ALA A 124 -9.37 17.36 -13.64
CA ALA A 124 -8.78 18.68 -13.46
C ALA A 124 -8.11 18.87 -12.08
N GLY A 125 -8.53 18.09 -11.07
CA GLY A 125 -8.00 18.17 -9.70
C GLY A 125 -6.82 17.25 -9.41
N LYS A 126 -6.29 16.52 -10.40
CA LYS A 126 -5.18 15.59 -10.17
C LYS A 126 -3.89 16.32 -9.78
N HIS A 127 -3.05 15.66 -9.00
CA HIS A 127 -1.68 16.09 -8.74
C HIS A 127 -0.78 15.83 -9.95
N THR A 128 0.26 16.64 -10.11
CA THR A 128 1.35 16.38 -11.06
C THR A 128 2.66 16.43 -10.31
N ALA A 129 3.20 15.25 -9.98
CA ALA A 129 4.46 15.16 -9.27
C ALA A 129 5.60 15.82 -10.06
N THR A 130 6.37 16.67 -9.41
CA THR A 130 7.54 17.34 -10.01
C THR A 130 8.86 16.75 -9.50
N PRO A 131 9.96 16.85 -10.26
CA PRO A 131 11.28 16.45 -9.75
C PRO A 131 11.67 17.16 -8.45
N GLN A 132 11.29 18.43 -8.30
CA GLN A 132 11.56 19.22 -7.09
C GLN A 132 10.80 18.67 -5.86
N GLU A 133 9.59 18.14 -6.05
CA GLU A 133 8.85 17.47 -4.98
C GLU A 133 9.53 16.16 -4.56
N GLN A 134 10.15 15.43 -5.49
CA GLN A 134 10.90 14.21 -5.16
C GLN A 134 12.15 14.53 -4.33
N GLU A 135 12.92 15.54 -4.74
CA GLU A 135 14.09 16.01 -3.97
C GLU A 135 13.68 16.50 -2.57
N ARG A 136 12.58 17.25 -2.49
CA ARG A 136 12.04 17.72 -1.20
C ARG A 136 11.56 16.57 -0.32
N ALA A 137 10.89 15.57 -0.89
CA ALA A 137 10.44 14.40 -0.15
C ALA A 137 11.62 13.64 0.48
N GLN A 138 12.74 13.52 -0.24
CA GLN A 138 13.96 12.92 0.32
C GLN A 138 14.51 13.75 1.49
N GLN A 139 14.52 15.08 1.37
CA GLN A 139 14.95 15.97 2.46
C GLN A 139 14.02 15.91 3.67
N ASP A 140 12.70 15.87 3.45
CA ASP A 140 11.70 15.78 4.52
C ASP A 140 11.70 14.40 5.21
N LEU A 141 12.12 13.33 4.50
CA LEU A 141 12.28 12.00 5.07
C LEU A 141 13.53 11.89 5.97
N GLN A 142 14.57 12.67 5.72
CA GLN A 142 15.86 12.57 6.40
C GLN A 142 15.75 12.62 7.95
N PRO A 143 15.03 13.58 8.57
CA PRO A 143 14.87 13.61 10.03
C PRO A 143 14.13 12.39 10.59
N VAL A 144 13.19 11.83 9.83
CA VAL A 144 12.47 10.61 10.23
C VAL A 144 13.42 9.42 10.20
N ALA A 145 14.22 9.28 9.14
CA ALA A 145 15.22 8.23 9.02
C ALA A 145 16.28 8.32 10.14
N GLU A 146 16.74 9.52 10.48
CA GLU A 146 17.67 9.74 11.59
C GLU A 146 17.09 9.29 12.94
N LYS A 147 15.82 9.61 13.20
CA LYS A 147 15.12 9.18 14.43
C LYS A 147 15.02 7.66 14.50
N LEU A 148 14.69 6.99 13.39
CA LEU A 148 14.65 5.53 13.34
C LEU A 148 16.05 4.94 13.53
N MET A 149 17.08 5.52 12.92
CA MET A 149 18.47 5.06 13.07
C MET A 149 18.95 5.18 14.52
N GLN A 150 18.59 6.24 15.23
CA GLN A 150 18.91 6.41 16.65
C GLN A 150 18.26 5.33 17.53
N LYS A 151 17.04 4.89 17.19
CA LYS A 151 16.27 3.93 18.00
C LYS A 151 16.57 2.47 17.64
N TYR A 152 16.62 2.15 16.36
CA TYR A 152 16.72 0.78 15.84
C TYR A 152 18.13 0.43 15.32
N GLY A 153 19.02 1.41 15.17
CA GLY A 153 20.40 1.18 14.72
C GLY A 153 20.45 0.48 13.36
N ALA A 154 21.30 -0.54 13.26
CA ALA A 154 21.50 -1.29 12.02
C ALA A 154 20.23 -2.01 11.52
N ASP A 155 19.23 -2.24 12.38
CA ASP A 155 17.97 -2.89 11.99
C ASP A 155 17.11 -2.01 11.06
N VAL A 156 17.39 -0.71 10.94
CA VAL A 156 16.76 0.15 9.91
C VAL A 156 16.98 -0.37 8.50
N ALA A 157 18.06 -1.11 8.25
CA ALA A 157 18.31 -1.74 6.96
C ALA A 157 17.21 -2.72 6.54
N ILE A 158 16.40 -3.25 7.47
CA ILE A 158 15.26 -4.13 7.15
C ILE A 158 14.23 -3.41 6.25
N LEU A 159 14.08 -2.09 6.37
CA LEU A 159 13.12 -1.33 5.55
C LEU A 159 13.44 -1.39 4.05
N SER A 160 14.74 -1.42 3.69
CA SER A 160 15.20 -1.58 2.31
C SER A 160 15.53 -3.02 1.94
N GLU A 161 15.81 -3.86 2.94
CA GLU A 161 16.19 -5.27 2.79
C GLU A 161 15.31 -6.15 3.69
N PRO A 162 14.03 -6.35 3.33
CA PRO A 162 13.07 -7.03 4.19
C PRO A 162 13.53 -8.41 4.66
N GLN A 163 14.29 -9.16 3.86
CA GLN A 163 14.85 -10.47 4.23
C GLN A 163 15.65 -10.47 5.55
N LYS A 164 16.24 -9.34 5.96
CA LYS A 164 16.96 -9.21 7.23
C LYS A 164 16.03 -9.20 8.45
N GLY A 165 14.73 -9.00 8.24
CA GLY A 165 13.71 -8.98 9.28
C GLY A 165 13.12 -10.35 9.63
N VAL A 166 13.51 -11.42 8.94
CA VAL A 166 13.06 -12.78 9.28
C VAL A 166 13.56 -13.17 10.67
N GLY A 167 12.65 -13.54 11.58
CA GLY A 167 12.95 -13.76 13.00
C GLY A 167 12.96 -12.47 13.84
N LYS A 168 12.66 -11.32 13.23
CA LYS A 168 12.51 -10.00 13.86
C LYS A 168 11.17 -9.35 13.48
N GLU A 169 10.13 -10.18 13.31
CA GLU A 169 8.84 -9.76 12.77
C GLU A 169 8.22 -8.62 13.59
N LYS A 170 8.17 -8.77 14.92
CA LYS A 170 7.66 -7.73 15.82
C LYS A 170 8.43 -6.40 15.69
N LEU A 171 9.76 -6.46 15.76
CA LEU A 171 10.63 -5.29 15.66
C LEU A 171 10.41 -4.58 14.32
N THR A 172 10.27 -5.35 13.25
CA THR A 172 10.04 -4.83 11.90
C THR A 172 8.69 -4.11 11.82
N CYS A 173 7.62 -4.71 12.34
CA CYS A 173 6.30 -4.08 12.40
C CYS A 173 6.30 -2.80 13.22
N ASP A 174 6.86 -2.84 14.44
CA ASP A 174 6.99 -1.66 15.31
C ASP A 174 7.75 -0.53 14.59
N MET A 175 8.81 -0.86 13.84
CA MET A 175 9.61 0.12 13.10
C MET A 175 8.87 0.71 11.89
N VAL A 176 8.13 -0.10 11.12
CA VAL A 176 7.33 0.39 9.99
C VAL A 176 6.18 1.26 10.46
N GLU A 177 5.51 0.88 11.55
CA GLU A 177 4.46 1.71 12.16
C GLU A 177 5.02 3.03 12.67
N GLU A 178 6.19 3.03 13.32
CA GLU A 178 6.82 4.26 13.78
C GLU A 178 7.28 5.15 12.61
N LEU A 179 7.85 4.57 11.55
CA LEU A 179 8.20 5.30 10.33
C LEU A 179 6.98 6.07 9.81
N TRP A 180 5.89 5.36 9.53
CA TRP A 180 4.72 5.98 8.93
C TRP A 180 3.98 6.89 9.90
N SER A 181 4.01 6.60 11.20
CA SER A 181 3.47 7.52 12.22
C SER A 181 4.20 8.87 12.21
N ASN A 182 5.54 8.87 12.13
CA ASN A 182 6.31 10.11 12.03
C ASN A 182 6.07 10.84 10.71
N VAL A 183 6.00 10.11 9.58
CA VAL A 183 5.68 10.71 8.27
C VAL A 183 4.29 11.33 8.26
N LEU A 184 3.27 10.62 8.76
CA LEU A 184 1.87 11.07 8.78
C LEU A 184 1.60 12.19 9.80
N ALA A 185 2.54 12.46 10.70
CA ALA A 185 2.51 13.61 11.61
C ALA A 185 3.04 14.91 10.98
N LEU A 186 3.69 14.84 9.81
CA LEU A 186 4.14 16.00 9.06
C LEU A 186 2.94 16.75 8.41
N PRO A 187 3.13 18.01 7.98
CA PRO A 187 2.21 18.68 7.08
C PRO A 187 1.81 17.79 5.88
N ALA A 188 0.55 17.89 5.45
CA ALA A 188 -0.04 16.96 4.49
C ALA A 188 0.71 16.90 3.15
N ASP A 189 1.21 18.03 2.67
CA ASP A 189 2.03 18.15 1.46
C ASP A 189 3.34 17.36 1.58
N LYS A 190 4.03 17.51 2.72
CA LYS A 190 5.27 16.77 3.01
C LYS A 190 5.02 15.27 3.16
N ALA A 191 4.01 14.90 3.94
CA ALA A 191 3.63 13.50 4.14
C ALA A 191 3.27 12.83 2.81
N ALA A 192 2.46 13.48 1.97
CA ALA A 192 2.09 12.98 0.66
C ALA A 192 3.31 12.86 -0.27
N GLY A 193 4.20 13.86 -0.26
CA GLY A 193 5.46 13.82 -1.01
C GLY A 193 6.31 12.59 -0.65
N ILE A 194 6.51 12.33 0.65
CA ILE A 194 7.24 11.15 1.13
C ILE A 194 6.55 9.85 0.74
N VAL A 195 5.23 9.74 0.90
CA VAL A 195 4.47 8.54 0.50
C VAL A 195 4.66 8.26 -0.99
N ARG A 196 4.53 9.28 -1.86
CA ARG A 196 4.76 9.11 -3.30
C ARG A 196 6.19 8.68 -3.61
N PHE A 197 7.17 9.29 -2.96
CA PHE A 197 8.59 8.98 -3.13
C PHE A 197 8.91 7.54 -2.73
N MET A 198 8.43 7.09 -1.57
CA MET A 198 8.72 5.75 -1.05
C MET A 198 7.97 4.64 -1.80
N MET A 199 6.72 4.89 -2.21
CA MET A 199 5.93 3.89 -2.94
C MET A 199 6.31 3.76 -4.42
N ALA A 200 7.08 4.70 -4.97
CA ALA A 200 7.55 4.65 -6.35
C ALA A 200 8.78 3.74 -6.58
N GLN A 201 9.41 3.26 -5.49
CA GLN A 201 10.65 2.48 -5.53
C GLN A 201 10.40 0.97 -5.60
#